data_AF-A0A374C986-F1
#
_entry.id   AF-A0A374C986-F1
#
_cell.length_a   1.000
_cell.length_b   1.000
_cell.length_c   1.000
_cell.angle_alpha   90.00
_cell.angle_beta   90.00
_cell.angle_gamma   90.00
#
_symmetry.space_group_name_H-M   'P 1'
#
loop_
_entity.id
_entity.type
_entity.pdbx_description
1 polymer ?
#
loop_
_entity_poly.entity_id
_entity_poly.type
_entity_poly.pdbx_seq_one_letter_code
_entity_poly.pdbx_strand_id
1 'polypeptide(L)'
;MKKKKIMLLALGIMGVLPLMAQGSRHFTIDGEMTRDSMRYEPKAIQKVYLKHIVNGEEVLLDSAIVKNRRFHFEGTAPEFTEAAMITGFDNGAVQLLLEPGNIKVLPFDAHFPTGAKAEGTTNNDIFKGYVLLHGKNADDAKRNIDNLRKSLPDSIIKDDMKYMPYHSAMFNANGVYYKVDVMDYFLKHIDSEAALFILKYDLYYMYKPQVLHDVFMKAMPERLHEHPIYKELANQLLTNQMGEGSAAPDFSAKGLDGKSLSLSQLKGKFVFLDIWASWCAPCRREIPFVKQALAEAASSDNFKVLSYSIDSKKDEWVNCINKNQMTDKNWIHVSTLKGWGSDIVRLYNVRGVPHTVLIDPQGNIVKFNLRGEELVKTVKDILSKPFKAKKVTANKEVELPTVEMPKYVASTDADKKVAAEYEKIAKQKGLSPISMLENKLKFILDHNNSSFAPYALERDFFNILDKAYNQRLSNAFSPDIQDSPYYKSYVNKVAALLEDDDK
;
A
#
# COMPACT_ATOMS: atom_id res chain seq x y z
N MET A 1 24.16 -74.45 -23.99
CA MET A 1 24.87 -73.74 -22.90
C MET A 1 24.37 -72.29 -22.80
N LYS A 2 24.12 -71.81 -21.57
CA LYS A 2 23.76 -70.42 -21.14
C LYS A 2 22.32 -69.96 -21.42
N LYS A 3 21.39 -70.10 -20.44
CA LYS A 3 21.00 -69.17 -19.33
C LYS A 3 20.38 -67.84 -19.81
N LYS A 4 19.04 -67.79 -19.80
CA LYS A 4 18.11 -67.02 -18.91
C LYS A 4 18.16 -65.49 -19.03
N LYS A 5 16.99 -64.89 -19.32
CA LYS A 5 16.37 -63.83 -18.49
C LYS A 5 14.86 -63.88 -18.64
N ILE A 6 14.19 -64.02 -17.49
CA ILE A 6 12.74 -63.94 -17.28
C ILE A 6 12.42 -62.45 -17.20
N MET A 7 11.44 -62.00 -17.98
CA MET A 7 10.89 -60.65 -17.91
C MET A 7 9.46 -60.78 -17.36
N LEU A 8 9.28 -60.42 -16.10
CA LEU A 8 7.97 -60.35 -15.45
C LEU A 8 7.25 -59.08 -15.94
N LEU A 9 6.12 -59.29 -16.60
CA LEU A 9 5.16 -58.27 -17.00
C LEU A 9 4.28 -57.95 -15.77
N ALA A 10 4.45 -56.76 -15.18
CA ALA A 10 3.51 -56.26 -14.19
C ALA A 10 2.54 -55.30 -14.90
N LEU A 11 1.28 -55.73 -15.05
CA LEU A 11 0.19 -54.89 -15.53
C LEU A 11 -0.04 -53.74 -14.54
N GLY A 12 0.26 -52.52 -14.98
CA GLY A 12 -0.16 -51.30 -14.30
C GLY A 12 -1.67 -51.12 -14.42
N ILE A 13 -2.37 -51.22 -13.30
CA ILE A 13 -3.75 -50.78 -13.17
C ILE A 13 -3.76 -49.26 -13.33
N MET A 14 -4.18 -48.78 -14.51
CA MET A 14 -4.60 -47.39 -14.69
C MET A 14 -5.89 -47.19 -13.90
N GLY A 15 -5.74 -46.77 -12.64
CA GLY A 15 -6.82 -46.13 -11.92
C GLY A 15 -7.08 -44.77 -12.55
N VAL A 16 -8.15 -44.67 -13.33
CA VAL A 16 -8.79 -43.39 -13.68
C VAL A 16 -9.24 -42.77 -12.36
N LEU A 17 -8.45 -41.86 -11.81
CA LEU A 17 -8.87 -41.02 -10.69
C LEU A 17 -9.98 -40.09 -11.20
N PRO A 18 -11.14 -40.06 -10.55
CA PRO A 18 -12.23 -39.19 -10.95
C PRO A 18 -11.82 -37.73 -10.74
N LEU A 19 -12.24 -36.90 -11.69
CA LEU A 19 -12.29 -35.43 -11.62
C LEU A 19 -13.11 -34.97 -10.38
N MET A 20 -12.57 -35.14 -9.17
CA MET A 20 -13.07 -34.56 -7.92
C MET A 20 -11.89 -34.32 -6.97
N ALA A 21 -11.01 -33.40 -7.34
CA ALA A 21 -9.97 -32.86 -6.46
C ALA A 21 -9.90 -31.32 -6.52
N GLN A 22 -10.98 -30.66 -6.96
CA GLN A 22 -11.12 -29.20 -6.98
C GLN A 22 -11.89 -28.66 -5.75
N GLY A 23 -11.80 -29.36 -4.61
CA GLY A 23 -12.57 -29.05 -3.39
C GLY A 23 -11.78 -28.97 -2.09
N SER A 24 -10.53 -29.43 -2.04
CA SER A 24 -9.71 -29.30 -0.83
C SER A 24 -8.89 -28.02 -0.90
N ARG A 25 -9.22 -27.03 -0.08
CA ARG A 25 -8.35 -25.85 0.19
C ARG A 25 -7.12 -26.24 1.01
N HIS A 26 -6.58 -27.44 0.83
CA HIS A 26 -5.50 -27.95 1.63
C HIS A 26 -4.17 -27.34 1.19
N PHE A 27 -3.30 -27.03 2.14
CA PHE A 27 -1.92 -26.64 1.86
C PHE A 27 -0.95 -27.55 2.62
N THR A 28 0.24 -27.72 2.05
CA THR A 28 1.43 -28.18 2.77
C THR A 28 2.55 -27.14 2.61
N ILE A 29 3.44 -27.05 3.60
CA ILE A 29 4.65 -26.23 3.54
C ILE A 29 5.82 -27.09 3.98
N ASP A 30 6.71 -27.41 3.06
CA ASP A 30 7.94 -28.15 3.32
C ASP A 30 9.15 -27.23 3.24
N GLY A 31 10.04 -27.27 4.23
CA GLY A 31 11.26 -26.47 4.23
C GLY A 31 12.49 -27.21 4.73
N GLU A 32 13.65 -26.77 4.27
CA GLU A 32 14.96 -27.27 4.68
C GLU A 32 15.91 -26.12 4.99
N MET A 33 16.63 -26.24 6.10
CA MET A 33 17.70 -25.32 6.48
C MET A 33 19.06 -25.91 6.10
N THR A 34 19.89 -25.14 5.41
CA THR A 34 21.30 -25.52 5.18
C THR A 34 22.12 -25.38 6.46
N ARG A 35 21.76 -24.40 7.29
CA ARG A 35 22.22 -24.15 8.66
C ARG A 35 21.02 -23.89 9.54
N ASP A 36 20.88 -24.62 10.64
CA ASP A 36 19.74 -24.57 11.58
C ASP A 36 20.13 -24.03 12.97
N SER A 37 21.25 -23.31 13.09
CA SER A 37 21.59 -22.55 14.29
C SER A 37 21.04 -21.13 14.22
N MET A 38 20.69 -20.55 15.37
CA MET A 38 20.39 -19.11 15.43
C MET A 38 21.66 -18.27 15.24
N ARG A 39 21.52 -17.02 14.80
CA ARG A 39 22.62 -16.13 14.42
C ARG A 39 23.40 -15.57 15.61
N TYR A 40 22.68 -15.12 16.64
CA TYR A 40 23.21 -14.41 17.80
C TYR A 40 23.38 -15.32 19.00
N GLU A 41 22.47 -16.28 19.18
CA GLU A 41 22.60 -17.33 20.21
C GLU A 41 22.74 -18.70 19.53
N PRO A 42 23.94 -19.25 19.27
CA PRO A 42 24.19 -20.39 18.38
C PRO A 42 23.67 -21.74 18.92
N LYS A 43 22.37 -21.80 19.18
CA LYS A 43 21.55 -22.92 19.58
C LYS A 43 20.83 -23.42 18.33
N ALA A 44 20.69 -24.73 18.23
CA ALA A 44 19.92 -25.34 17.17
C ALA A 44 18.44 -24.96 17.30
N ILE A 45 17.82 -24.60 16.18
CA ILE A 45 16.41 -24.27 16.07
C ILE A 45 15.62 -25.56 16.23
N GLN A 46 14.90 -25.68 17.33
CA GLN A 46 14.10 -26.87 17.64
C GLN A 46 12.67 -26.77 17.10
N LYS A 47 12.17 -25.55 16.91
CA LYS A 47 10.78 -25.28 16.56
C LYS A 47 10.67 -24.02 15.72
N VAL A 48 9.80 -24.08 14.70
CA VAL A 48 9.41 -22.94 13.89
C VAL A 48 7.90 -22.71 14.00
N TYR A 49 7.45 -21.49 13.70
CA TYR A 49 6.06 -21.09 13.86
C TYR A 49 5.54 -20.43 12.60
N LEU A 50 4.43 -20.94 12.08
CA LEU A 50 3.71 -20.33 10.96
C LEU A 50 2.77 -19.26 11.53
N LYS A 51 2.92 -18.04 11.05
CA LYS A 51 2.11 -16.88 11.43
C LYS A 51 1.58 -16.17 10.20
N HIS A 52 0.48 -15.46 10.34
CA HIS A 52 -0.01 -14.47 9.38
C HIS A 52 -0.24 -13.12 10.07
N ILE A 53 -0.44 -12.06 9.28
CA ILE A 53 -0.70 -10.72 9.82
C ILE A 53 -2.19 -10.43 9.72
N VAL A 54 -2.82 -10.15 10.86
CA VAL A 54 -4.21 -9.69 10.94
C VAL A 54 -4.21 -8.33 11.63
N ASN A 55 -4.66 -7.29 10.92
CA ASN A 55 -4.71 -5.90 11.44
C ASN A 55 -3.36 -5.37 11.96
N GLY A 56 -2.24 -5.79 11.35
CA GLY A 56 -0.90 -5.39 11.78
C GLY A 56 -0.36 -6.19 12.97
N GLU A 57 -1.11 -7.15 13.51
CA GLU A 57 -0.66 -8.06 14.55
C GLU A 57 -0.30 -9.44 13.97
N GLU A 58 0.79 -10.02 14.47
CA GLU A 58 1.17 -11.38 14.14
C GLU A 58 0.29 -12.38 14.88
N VAL A 59 -0.48 -13.17 14.13
CA VAL A 59 -1.33 -14.23 14.67
C VAL A 59 -0.69 -15.58 14.36
N LEU A 60 -0.54 -16.41 15.41
CA LEU A 60 -0.01 -17.77 15.29
C LEU A 60 -1.05 -18.69 14.62
N LEU A 61 -0.65 -19.32 13.52
CA LEU A 61 -1.46 -20.33 12.83
C LEU A 61 -1.11 -21.75 13.31
N ASP A 62 0.18 -22.07 13.31
CA ASP A 62 0.66 -23.40 13.67
C ASP A 62 2.15 -23.37 14.07
N SER A 63 2.68 -24.50 14.55
CA SER A 63 4.08 -24.67 14.90
C SER A 63 4.59 -26.07 14.53
N ALA A 64 5.80 -26.14 13.98
CA ALA A 64 6.42 -27.39 13.56
C ALA A 64 7.72 -27.66 14.33
N ILE A 65 7.95 -28.91 14.70
CA ILE A 65 9.23 -29.36 15.25
C ILE A 65 10.22 -29.51 14.11
N VAL A 66 11.42 -28.98 14.29
CA VAL A 66 12.52 -29.15 13.33
C VAL A 66 13.19 -30.49 13.58
N LYS A 67 13.26 -31.34 12.54
CA LYS A 67 13.98 -32.62 12.58
C LYS A 67 14.87 -32.74 11.36
N ASN A 68 16.15 -33.08 11.56
CA ASN A 68 17.15 -33.18 10.49
C ASN A 68 17.18 -31.94 9.59
N ARG A 69 17.10 -30.74 10.20
CA ARG A 69 17.03 -29.43 9.52
C ARG A 69 15.79 -29.21 8.65
N ARG A 70 14.78 -30.06 8.75
CA ARG A 70 13.52 -29.98 8.00
C ARG A 70 12.36 -29.65 8.92
N PHE A 71 11.37 -28.96 8.38
CA PHE A 71 10.08 -28.71 9.01
C PHE A 71 8.96 -28.91 7.99
N HIS A 72 7.77 -29.19 8.51
CA HIS A 72 6.57 -29.42 7.72
C HIS A 72 5.38 -28.76 8.41
N PHE A 73 4.56 -28.05 7.65
CA PHE A 73 3.24 -27.58 8.06
C PHE A 73 2.19 -28.13 7.10
N GLU A 74 0.99 -28.36 7.59
CA GLU A 74 -0.17 -28.70 6.76
C GLU A 74 -1.44 -28.09 7.36
N GLY A 75 -2.42 -27.79 6.52
CA GLY A 75 -3.64 -27.19 7.02
C GLY A 75 -4.65 -26.86 5.94
N THR A 76 -5.56 -25.95 6.29
CA THR A 76 -6.56 -25.40 5.37
C THR A 76 -6.20 -23.95 5.05
N ALA A 77 -6.08 -23.64 3.77
CA ALA A 77 -5.69 -22.34 3.27
C ALA A 77 -6.82 -21.33 3.42
N PRO A 78 -6.49 -20.05 3.70
CA PRO A 78 -7.44 -18.94 3.82
C PRO A 78 -8.22 -18.73 2.54
N GLU A 79 -9.37 -18.04 2.61
CA GLU A 79 -10.28 -17.83 1.47
C GLU A 79 -9.58 -17.25 0.24
N PHE A 80 -8.75 -16.25 0.50
CA PHE A 80 -7.88 -15.57 -0.43
C PHE A 80 -6.43 -15.83 -0.02
N THR A 81 -5.50 -15.67 -0.95
CA THR A 81 -4.07 -15.74 -0.66
C THR A 81 -3.70 -14.71 0.42
N GLU A 82 -2.98 -15.13 1.45
CA GLU A 82 -2.55 -14.26 2.55
C GLU A 82 -1.03 -14.22 2.67
N ALA A 83 -0.47 -13.09 3.09
CA ALA A 83 0.94 -13.05 3.49
C ALA A 83 1.12 -13.83 4.80
N ALA A 84 2.02 -14.81 4.77
CA ALA A 84 2.40 -15.58 5.94
C ALA A 84 3.92 -15.54 6.13
N MET A 85 4.33 -15.83 7.35
CA MET A 85 5.72 -15.87 7.75
C MET A 85 6.02 -17.09 8.60
N ILE A 86 7.20 -17.66 8.42
CA ILE A 86 7.74 -18.67 9.31
C ILE A 86 8.76 -17.97 10.21
N THR A 87 8.49 -18.02 11.50
CA THR A 87 9.30 -17.43 12.57
C THR A 87 9.93 -18.53 13.44
N GLY A 88 10.60 -18.14 14.52
CA GLY A 88 11.42 -19.04 15.35
C GLY A 88 12.92 -18.88 15.07
N PHE A 89 13.30 -17.80 14.38
CA PHE A 89 14.67 -17.35 14.16
C PHE A 89 14.93 -16.09 15.00
N ASP A 90 16.20 -15.79 15.29
CA ASP A 90 16.61 -14.59 16.03
C ASP A 90 16.99 -13.41 15.12
N ASN A 91 16.87 -13.58 13.80
CA ASN A 91 17.21 -12.57 12.81
C ASN A 91 16.25 -12.55 11.61
N GLY A 92 14.97 -12.32 11.86
CA GLY A 92 13.93 -12.16 10.83
C GLY A 92 13.04 -13.39 10.65
N ALA A 93 12.40 -13.48 9.49
CA ALA A 93 11.43 -14.54 9.18
C ALA A 93 11.48 -14.91 7.69
N VAL A 94 11.08 -16.15 7.38
CA VAL A 94 10.83 -16.57 6.00
C VAL A 94 9.47 -16.03 5.58
N GLN A 95 9.39 -15.38 4.43
CA GLN A 95 8.13 -14.84 3.90
C GLN A 95 7.58 -15.75 2.79
N LEU A 96 6.28 -15.96 2.78
CA LEU A 96 5.57 -16.73 1.75
C LEU A 96 4.12 -16.26 1.62
N LEU A 97 3.45 -16.74 0.57
CA LEU A 97 2.02 -16.56 0.37
C LEU A 97 1.29 -17.85 0.72
N LEU A 98 0.35 -17.80 1.66
CA LEU A 98 -0.43 -18.96 2.08
C LEU A 98 -1.61 -19.14 1.14
N GLU A 99 -1.59 -20.23 0.39
CA GLU A 99 -2.59 -20.59 -0.63
C GLU A 99 -2.73 -22.12 -0.72
N PRO A 100 -3.80 -22.66 -1.33
CA PRO A 100 -3.90 -24.10 -1.55
C PRO A 100 -2.75 -24.66 -2.40
N GLY A 101 -2.31 -25.87 -2.07
CA GLY A 101 -1.25 -26.59 -2.80
C GLY A 101 0.00 -26.84 -1.98
N ASN A 102 1.03 -27.33 -2.66
CA ASN A 102 2.28 -27.74 -2.03
C ASN A 102 3.30 -26.61 -2.12
N ILE A 103 3.48 -25.89 -1.01
CA ILE A 103 4.44 -24.80 -0.91
C ILE A 103 5.77 -25.39 -0.44
N LYS A 104 6.85 -25.01 -1.11
CA LYS A 104 8.21 -25.46 -0.81
C LYS A 104 9.10 -24.27 -0.51
N VAL A 105 9.60 -24.20 0.72
CA VAL A 105 10.67 -23.28 1.10
C VAL A 105 12.00 -23.88 0.64
N LEU A 106 12.66 -23.21 -0.30
CA LEU A 106 13.96 -23.62 -0.83
C LEU A 106 15.03 -23.63 0.28
N PRO A 107 16.07 -24.48 0.19
CA PRO A 107 17.13 -24.53 1.18
C PRO A 107 17.73 -23.16 1.50
N PHE A 108 17.77 -22.79 2.78
CA PHE A 108 18.22 -21.47 3.22
C PHE A 108 19.07 -21.53 4.49
N ASP A 109 19.90 -20.51 4.72
CA ASP A 109 20.66 -20.35 5.97
C ASP A 109 19.78 -19.66 7.01
N ALA A 110 19.52 -20.31 8.14
CA ALA A 110 18.65 -19.78 9.20
C ALA A 110 19.20 -18.54 9.92
N HIS A 111 20.47 -18.15 9.67
CA HIS A 111 20.96 -16.83 10.07
C HIS A 111 20.31 -15.68 9.27
N PHE A 112 19.80 -15.97 8.08
CA PHE A 112 19.22 -14.99 7.15
C PHE A 112 17.89 -15.49 6.56
N PRO A 113 16.88 -15.77 7.40
CA PRO A 113 15.60 -16.32 6.96
C PRO A 113 14.87 -15.41 5.97
N THR A 114 15.11 -14.09 6.00
CA THR A 114 14.55 -13.13 5.03
C THR A 114 15.04 -13.37 3.60
N GLY A 115 16.16 -14.08 3.41
CA GLY A 115 16.68 -14.47 2.09
C GLY A 115 16.09 -15.78 1.56
N ALA A 116 15.30 -16.50 2.37
CA ALA A 116 14.62 -17.71 1.95
C ALA A 116 13.55 -17.40 0.90
N LYS A 117 13.28 -18.38 0.04
CA LYS A 117 12.33 -18.25 -1.08
C LYS A 117 11.37 -19.43 -1.04
N ALA A 118 10.09 -19.16 -1.27
CA ALA A 118 9.06 -20.18 -1.41
C ALA A 118 8.69 -20.38 -2.89
N GLU A 119 8.28 -21.58 -3.25
CA GLU A 119 7.85 -21.97 -4.60
C GLU A 119 6.84 -23.12 -4.56
N GLY A 120 6.36 -23.58 -5.71
CA GLY A 120 5.52 -24.78 -5.82
C GLY A 120 4.02 -24.50 -5.93
N THR A 121 3.62 -23.24 -5.71
CA THR A 121 2.28 -22.73 -5.98
C THR A 121 2.37 -21.43 -6.76
N THR A 122 1.32 -21.09 -7.52
CA THR A 122 1.35 -19.98 -8.50
C THR A 122 1.73 -18.64 -7.86
N ASN A 123 1.11 -18.26 -6.75
CA ASN A 123 1.40 -16.96 -6.14
C ASN A 123 2.78 -16.96 -5.46
N ASN A 124 3.23 -18.06 -4.86
CA ASN A 124 4.61 -18.16 -4.34
C ASN A 124 5.67 -18.09 -5.44
N ASP A 125 5.46 -18.71 -6.60
CA ASP A 125 6.39 -18.63 -7.73
C ASP A 125 6.51 -17.19 -8.25
N ILE A 126 5.39 -16.48 -8.34
CA ILE A 126 5.36 -15.06 -8.71
C ILE A 126 6.02 -14.20 -7.63
N PHE A 127 5.74 -14.45 -6.35
CA PHE A 127 6.35 -13.71 -5.24
C PHE A 127 7.87 -13.92 -5.18
N LYS A 128 8.36 -15.15 -5.40
CA LYS A 128 9.79 -15.46 -5.53
C LYS A 128 10.43 -14.65 -6.65
N GLY A 129 9.82 -14.58 -7.84
CA GLY A 129 10.36 -13.79 -8.94
C GLY A 129 10.43 -12.30 -8.62
N TYR A 130 9.41 -11.75 -7.94
CA TYR A 130 9.43 -10.39 -7.42
C TYR A 130 10.55 -10.15 -6.40
N VAL A 131 10.76 -11.07 -5.45
CA VAL A 131 11.89 -10.99 -4.50
C VAL A 131 13.24 -11.04 -5.23
N LEU A 132 13.36 -11.83 -6.29
CA LEU A 132 14.59 -11.91 -7.09
C LEU A 132 14.90 -10.60 -7.84
N LEU A 133 13.90 -9.76 -8.14
CA LEU A 133 14.14 -8.43 -8.73
C LEU A 133 14.99 -7.54 -7.81
N HIS A 134 14.85 -7.67 -6.49
CA HIS A 134 15.70 -6.92 -5.55
C HIS A 134 17.18 -7.29 -5.70
N GLY A 135 17.48 -8.58 -5.88
CA GLY A 135 18.85 -9.05 -6.14
C GLY A 135 19.38 -8.58 -7.48
N LYS A 136 18.56 -8.70 -8.54
CA LYS A 136 18.88 -8.17 -9.88
C LYS A 136 19.17 -6.67 -9.85
N ASN A 137 18.40 -5.89 -9.09
CA ASN A 137 18.59 -4.45 -8.95
C ASN A 137 19.95 -4.08 -8.36
N ALA A 138 20.47 -4.85 -7.39
CA ALA A 138 21.81 -4.62 -6.86
C ALA A 138 22.89 -4.81 -7.94
N ASP A 139 22.75 -5.84 -8.78
CA ASP A 139 23.65 -6.09 -9.90
C ASP A 139 23.53 -5.03 -10.99
N ASP A 140 22.31 -4.60 -11.32
CA ASP A 140 22.05 -3.51 -12.27
C ASP A 140 22.60 -2.18 -11.78
N ALA A 141 22.40 -1.84 -10.51
CA ALA A 141 22.94 -0.62 -9.92
C ALA A 141 24.47 -0.60 -10.02
N LYS A 142 25.15 -1.73 -9.77
CA LYS A 142 26.59 -1.86 -9.97
C LYS A 142 26.98 -1.66 -11.44
N ARG A 143 26.29 -2.32 -12.37
CA ARG A 143 26.52 -2.16 -13.82
C ARG A 143 26.36 -0.71 -14.26
N ASN A 144 25.33 -0.03 -13.78
CA ASN A 144 25.04 1.37 -14.12
C ASN A 144 26.12 2.31 -13.61
N ILE A 145 26.63 2.10 -12.38
CA ILE A 145 27.77 2.86 -11.84
C ILE A 145 29.06 2.59 -12.63
N ASP A 146 29.32 1.34 -13.01
CA ASP A 146 30.49 0.99 -13.82
C ASP A 146 30.41 1.62 -15.22
N ASN A 147 29.22 1.66 -15.83
CA ASN A 147 28.98 2.33 -17.11
C ASN A 147 29.13 3.85 -17.01
N LEU A 148 28.58 4.45 -15.95
CA LEU A 148 28.76 5.88 -15.66
C LEU A 148 30.25 6.23 -15.57
N ARG A 149 31.02 5.48 -14.79
CA ARG A 149 32.48 5.68 -14.67
C ARG A 149 33.16 5.62 -16.04
N LYS A 150 32.84 4.65 -16.89
CA LYS A 150 33.42 4.54 -18.24
C LYS A 150 33.04 5.69 -19.17
N SER A 151 31.90 6.35 -18.94
CA SER A 151 31.42 7.45 -19.78
C SER A 151 32.04 8.81 -19.43
N LEU A 152 32.61 8.95 -18.24
CA LEU A 152 33.15 10.22 -17.75
C LEU A 152 34.66 10.35 -18.06
N PRO A 153 35.17 11.58 -18.25
CA PRO A 153 36.61 11.82 -18.34
C PRO A 153 37.36 11.47 -17.04
N ASP A 154 38.62 11.05 -17.18
CA ASP A 154 39.54 10.80 -16.06
C ASP A 154 39.65 11.99 -15.07
N SER A 155 39.53 13.22 -15.59
CA SER A 155 39.59 14.45 -14.79
C SER A 155 38.40 14.64 -13.84
N ILE A 156 37.27 13.96 -14.11
CA ILE A 156 36.11 13.89 -13.23
C ILE A 156 36.24 12.68 -12.30
N ILE A 157 36.56 11.50 -12.83
CA ILE A 157 36.59 10.24 -12.05
C ILE A 157 37.61 10.29 -10.91
N LYS A 158 38.78 10.92 -11.12
CA LYS A 158 39.86 10.99 -10.13
C LYS A 158 39.67 12.09 -9.08
N ASP A 159 38.62 12.88 -9.19
CA ASP A 159 38.30 14.01 -8.31
C ASP A 159 36.95 13.75 -7.64
N ASP A 160 36.97 13.28 -6.38
CA ASP A 160 35.77 12.89 -5.65
C ASP A 160 34.72 14.00 -5.60
N MET A 161 35.14 15.28 -5.48
CA MET A 161 34.20 16.40 -5.46
C MET A 161 33.45 16.56 -6.78
N LYS A 162 34.10 16.24 -7.91
CA LYS A 162 33.49 16.29 -9.24
C LYS A 162 32.70 15.02 -9.56
N TYR A 163 33.15 13.86 -9.08
CA TYR A 163 32.51 12.57 -9.37
C TYR A 163 31.25 12.33 -8.53
N MET A 164 31.25 12.72 -7.25
CA MET A 164 30.15 12.41 -6.32
C MET A 164 28.77 12.92 -6.77
N PRO A 165 28.62 14.10 -7.42
CA PRO A 165 27.35 14.52 -8.00
C PRO A 165 26.80 13.54 -9.05
N TYR A 166 27.64 13.04 -9.97
CA TYR A 166 27.24 12.05 -10.97
C TYR A 166 26.85 10.71 -10.33
N HIS A 167 27.65 10.25 -9.37
CA HIS A 167 27.36 9.03 -8.62
C HIS A 167 26.02 9.14 -7.89
N SER A 168 25.74 10.29 -7.27
CA SER A 168 24.50 10.55 -6.55
C SER A 168 23.30 10.61 -7.48
N ALA A 169 23.45 11.23 -8.66
CA ALA A 169 22.43 11.22 -9.70
C ALA A 169 22.07 9.79 -10.13
N MET A 170 23.08 8.97 -10.41
CA MET A 170 22.87 7.58 -10.80
C MET A 170 22.29 6.72 -9.67
N PHE A 171 22.69 6.96 -8.42
CA PHE A 171 22.08 6.28 -7.26
C PHE A 171 20.58 6.57 -7.16
N ASN A 172 20.16 7.83 -7.35
CA ASN A 172 18.74 8.19 -7.35
C ASN A 172 18.01 7.56 -8.55
N ALA A 173 18.60 7.56 -9.75
CA ALA A 173 18.06 6.91 -10.93
C ALA A 173 17.86 5.39 -10.74
N ASN A 174 18.84 4.69 -10.15
CA ASN A 174 18.77 3.26 -9.83
C ASN A 174 17.58 2.91 -8.94
N GLY A 175 17.25 3.78 -7.98
CA GLY A 175 16.05 3.60 -7.14
C GLY A 175 14.74 3.63 -7.94
N VAL A 176 14.71 4.28 -9.10
CA VAL A 176 13.53 4.34 -9.98
C VAL A 176 13.58 3.27 -11.07
N TYR A 177 14.76 2.91 -11.61
CA TYR A 177 14.90 1.75 -12.51
C TYR A 177 14.33 0.47 -11.89
N TYR A 178 14.60 0.26 -10.60
CA TYR A 178 13.98 -0.84 -9.86
C TYR A 178 12.45 -0.84 -9.95
N LYS A 179 11.82 0.34 -9.81
CA LYS A 179 10.36 0.46 -9.87
C LYS A 179 9.82 0.23 -11.28
N VAL A 180 10.55 0.64 -12.31
CA VAL A 180 10.25 0.32 -13.71
C VAL A 180 10.23 -1.20 -13.92
N ASP A 181 11.25 -1.92 -13.43
CA ASP A 181 11.30 -3.38 -13.51
C ASP A 181 10.14 -4.05 -12.74
N VAL A 182 9.76 -3.49 -11.58
CA VAL A 182 8.61 -3.97 -10.81
C VAL A 182 7.29 -3.71 -11.55
N MET A 183 7.14 -2.59 -12.26
CA MET A 183 5.95 -2.30 -13.07
C MET A 183 5.77 -3.30 -14.23
N ASP A 184 6.84 -3.61 -14.96
CA ASP A 184 6.83 -4.64 -16.01
C ASP A 184 6.45 -6.01 -15.44
N TYR A 185 7.08 -6.39 -14.33
CA TYR A 185 6.80 -7.66 -13.66
C TYR A 185 5.36 -7.73 -13.13
N PHE A 186 4.88 -6.65 -12.52
CA PHE A 186 3.50 -6.52 -12.08
C PHE A 186 2.52 -6.72 -13.23
N LEU A 187 2.76 -6.06 -14.38
CA LEU A 187 1.88 -6.14 -15.53
C LEU A 187 1.81 -7.55 -16.12
N LYS A 188 2.94 -8.28 -16.16
CA LYS A 188 3.02 -9.67 -16.61
C LYS A 188 2.24 -10.65 -15.72
N HIS A 189 1.96 -10.26 -14.48
CA HIS A 189 1.30 -11.08 -13.48
C HIS A 189 0.03 -10.44 -12.92
N ILE A 190 -0.53 -9.44 -13.62
CA ILE A 190 -1.61 -8.56 -13.13
C ILE A 190 -2.91 -9.33 -12.79
N ASP A 191 -3.05 -10.54 -13.31
CA ASP A 191 -4.17 -11.43 -13.02
C ASP A 191 -3.97 -12.25 -11.73
N SER A 192 -2.76 -12.39 -11.20
CA SER A 192 -2.50 -13.15 -9.97
C SER A 192 -2.90 -12.41 -8.69
N GLU A 193 -3.20 -13.15 -7.62
CA GLU A 193 -3.39 -12.53 -6.30
C GLU A 193 -2.06 -11.96 -5.77
N ALA A 194 -0.92 -12.55 -6.13
CA ALA A 194 0.42 -12.02 -5.84
C ALA A 194 0.63 -10.58 -6.33
N ALA A 195 0.03 -10.20 -7.46
CA ALA A 195 0.13 -8.83 -7.98
C ALA A 195 -0.45 -7.77 -7.03
N LEU A 196 -1.47 -8.13 -6.21
CA LEU A 196 -2.00 -7.24 -5.19
C LEU A 196 -0.96 -6.89 -4.12
N PHE A 197 -0.11 -7.85 -3.76
CA PHE A 197 0.98 -7.65 -2.80
C PHE A 197 2.07 -6.76 -3.42
N ILE A 198 2.43 -6.98 -4.69
CA ILE A 198 3.40 -6.14 -5.40
C ILE A 198 2.90 -4.70 -5.49
N LEU A 199 1.63 -4.50 -5.87
CA LEU A 199 1.03 -3.17 -5.90
C LEU A 199 1.05 -2.51 -4.53
N LYS A 200 0.58 -3.21 -3.49
CA LYS A 200 0.49 -2.68 -2.12
C LYS A 200 1.84 -2.30 -1.53
N TYR A 201 2.83 -3.17 -1.63
CA TYR A 201 4.08 -3.02 -0.90
C TYR A 201 5.17 -2.28 -1.68
N ASP A 202 5.10 -2.24 -3.02
CA ASP A 202 6.18 -1.69 -3.83
C ASP A 202 5.77 -0.46 -4.65
N LEU A 203 4.61 -0.52 -5.32
CA LEU A 203 4.16 0.50 -6.27
C LEU A 203 3.21 1.55 -5.67
N TYR A 204 2.58 1.27 -4.53
CA TYR A 204 1.52 2.09 -3.94
C TYR A 204 1.93 3.56 -3.74
N TYR A 205 3.14 3.81 -3.27
CA TYR A 205 3.64 5.16 -2.96
C TYR A 205 4.36 5.85 -4.12
N MET A 206 4.39 5.23 -5.31
CA MET A 206 5.10 5.80 -6.46
C MET A 206 4.32 6.93 -7.14
N TYR A 207 3.02 6.74 -7.31
CA TYR A 207 2.14 7.69 -7.96
C TYR A 207 1.11 8.25 -6.98
N LYS A 208 0.49 9.35 -7.37
CA LYS A 208 -0.65 9.90 -6.64
C LYS A 208 -1.80 8.88 -6.59
N PRO A 209 -2.61 8.90 -5.53
CA PRO A 209 -3.71 7.96 -5.32
C PRO A 209 -4.64 7.78 -6.53
N GLN A 210 -4.96 8.86 -7.24
CA GLN A 210 -5.80 8.80 -8.43
C GLN A 210 -5.21 7.91 -9.54
N VAL A 211 -3.89 7.97 -9.76
CA VAL A 211 -3.22 7.13 -10.77
C VAL A 211 -3.18 5.68 -10.33
N LEU A 212 -2.93 5.41 -9.04
CA LEU A 212 -3.02 4.03 -8.52
C LEU A 212 -4.40 3.45 -8.79
N HIS A 213 -5.47 4.22 -8.58
CA HIS A 213 -6.83 3.79 -8.85
C HIS A 213 -7.06 3.57 -10.36
N ASP A 214 -6.85 4.61 -11.16
CA ASP A 214 -7.32 4.63 -12.55
C ASP A 214 -6.46 3.84 -13.52
N VAL A 215 -5.17 3.69 -13.22
CA VAL A 215 -4.21 3.03 -14.10
C VAL A 215 -3.88 1.63 -13.60
N PHE A 216 -3.62 1.45 -12.31
CA PHE A 216 -3.17 0.16 -11.77
C PHE A 216 -4.33 -0.72 -11.30
N MET A 217 -5.21 -0.21 -10.43
CA MET A 217 -6.29 -1.02 -9.87
C MET A 217 -7.37 -1.35 -10.91
N LYS A 218 -7.81 -0.37 -11.71
CA LYS A 218 -8.79 -0.62 -12.81
C LYS A 218 -8.30 -1.61 -13.86
N ALA A 219 -6.98 -1.80 -14.00
CA ALA A 219 -6.41 -2.75 -14.96
C ALA A 219 -6.42 -4.20 -14.42
N MET A 220 -6.65 -4.40 -13.12
CA MET A 220 -6.76 -5.74 -12.54
C MET A 220 -8.10 -6.41 -12.90
N PRO A 221 -8.15 -7.74 -13.04
CA PRO A 221 -9.39 -8.44 -13.33
C PRO A 221 -10.43 -8.34 -12.20
N GLU A 222 -11.72 -8.29 -12.56
CA GLU A 222 -12.84 -8.15 -11.60
C GLU A 222 -12.83 -9.18 -10.47
N ARG A 223 -12.37 -10.42 -10.74
CA ARG A 223 -12.27 -11.47 -9.72
C ARG A 223 -11.38 -11.09 -8.53
N LEU A 224 -10.43 -10.18 -8.72
CA LEU A 224 -9.55 -9.70 -7.66
C LEU A 224 -10.22 -8.62 -6.79
N HIS A 225 -11.33 -8.03 -7.23
CA HIS A 225 -11.98 -6.92 -6.51
C HIS A 225 -12.52 -7.34 -5.13
N GLU A 226 -12.87 -8.62 -4.97
CA GLU A 226 -13.35 -9.16 -3.70
C GLU A 226 -12.22 -9.47 -2.71
N HIS A 227 -10.97 -9.52 -3.18
CA HIS A 227 -9.80 -9.83 -2.36
C HIS A 227 -9.61 -8.77 -1.25
N PRO A 228 -9.32 -9.16 0.00
CA PRO A 228 -9.12 -8.24 1.11
C PRO A 228 -8.11 -7.13 0.84
N ILE A 229 -6.97 -7.45 0.22
CA ILE A 229 -5.96 -6.45 -0.20
C ILE A 229 -6.50 -5.48 -1.26
N TYR A 230 -7.26 -5.93 -2.27
CA TYR A 230 -7.84 -5.02 -3.25
C TYR A 230 -8.80 -4.04 -2.56
N LYS A 231 -9.69 -4.57 -1.71
CA LYS A 231 -10.60 -3.75 -0.90
C LYS A 231 -9.85 -2.78 -0.01
N GLU A 232 -8.80 -3.24 0.66
CA GLU A 232 -7.94 -2.38 1.48
C GLU A 232 -7.38 -1.25 0.63
N LEU A 233 -6.69 -1.54 -0.47
CA LEU A 233 -6.12 -0.55 -1.39
C LEU A 233 -7.19 0.44 -1.87
N ALA A 234 -8.34 -0.05 -2.33
CA ALA A 234 -9.46 0.78 -2.76
C ALA A 234 -9.90 1.74 -1.64
N ASN A 235 -10.00 1.25 -0.40
CA ASN A 235 -10.34 2.08 0.76
C ASN A 235 -9.26 3.11 1.07
N GLN A 236 -7.98 2.73 1.00
CA GLN A 236 -6.89 3.67 1.22
C GLN A 236 -6.94 4.81 0.19
N LEU A 237 -7.18 4.49 -1.09
CA LEU A 237 -7.31 5.46 -2.17
C LEU A 237 -8.54 6.36 -2.02
N LEU A 238 -9.70 5.78 -1.64
CA LEU A 238 -10.91 6.56 -1.34
C LEU A 238 -10.66 7.57 -0.22
N THR A 239 -9.85 7.23 0.78
CA THR A 239 -9.57 8.19 1.87
C THR A 239 -8.53 9.23 1.57
N ASN A 240 -7.63 8.97 0.63
CA ASN A 240 -6.82 10.03 0.06
C ASN A 240 -7.67 11.01 -0.78
N GLN A 241 -8.84 10.58 -1.26
CA GLN A 241 -9.84 11.45 -1.90
C GLN A 241 -10.83 12.08 -0.89
N MET A 242 -11.07 11.46 0.27
CA MET A 242 -11.88 12.02 1.35
C MET A 242 -11.09 13.04 2.18
N GLY A 243 -10.99 14.26 1.67
CA GLY A 243 -10.46 15.41 2.41
C GLY A 243 -11.54 16.24 3.11
N GLU A 244 -11.12 17.22 3.92
CA GLU A 244 -12.02 18.28 4.37
C GLU A 244 -12.70 18.95 3.17
N GLY A 245 -14.02 19.14 3.24
CA GLY A 245 -14.86 19.68 2.17
C GLY A 245 -15.50 18.63 1.27
N SER A 246 -15.08 17.36 1.34
CA SER A 246 -15.73 16.25 0.63
C SER A 246 -17.03 15.83 1.32
N ALA A 247 -17.95 15.22 0.57
CA ALA A 247 -19.18 14.65 1.15
C ALA A 247 -18.85 13.44 2.04
N ALA A 248 -19.39 13.41 3.26
CA ALA A 248 -19.21 12.29 4.17
C ALA A 248 -19.97 11.05 3.64
N PRO A 249 -19.32 9.87 3.52
CA PRO A 249 -20.00 8.65 3.11
C PRO A 249 -21.18 8.30 4.02
N ASP A 250 -22.35 8.06 3.44
CA ASP A 250 -23.51 7.65 4.23
C ASP A 250 -23.34 6.19 4.70
N PHE A 251 -23.92 5.87 5.85
CA PHE A 251 -23.96 4.52 6.40
C PHE A 251 -25.23 4.32 7.21
N SER A 252 -25.61 3.07 7.46
CA SER A 252 -26.66 2.75 8.43
C SER A 252 -26.19 1.73 9.46
N ALA A 253 -26.60 1.94 10.71
CA ALA A 253 -26.34 1.05 11.83
C ALA A 253 -27.54 1.05 12.79
N LYS A 254 -27.53 0.11 13.74
CA LYS A 254 -28.61 -0.01 14.72
C LYS A 254 -28.28 0.77 15.98
N GLY A 255 -29.24 1.52 16.49
CA GLY A 255 -29.19 2.16 17.80
C GLY A 255 -29.40 1.17 18.94
N LEU A 256 -29.28 1.65 20.18
CA LEU A 256 -29.52 0.86 21.40
C LEU A 256 -30.94 0.28 21.46
N ASP A 257 -31.92 0.98 20.89
CA ASP A 257 -33.33 0.58 20.79
C ASP A 257 -33.60 -0.38 19.60
N GLY A 258 -32.57 -0.76 18.85
CA GLY A 258 -32.68 -1.62 17.67
C GLY A 258 -33.19 -0.93 16.41
N LYS A 259 -33.50 0.38 16.45
CA LYS A 259 -33.89 1.13 15.25
C LYS A 259 -32.69 1.41 14.37
N SER A 260 -32.92 1.43 13.06
CA SER A 260 -31.88 1.88 12.12
C SER A 260 -31.76 3.39 12.18
N LEU A 261 -30.52 3.87 12.25
CA LEU A 261 -30.16 5.25 11.98
C LEU A 261 -29.27 5.25 10.73
N SER A 262 -29.44 6.24 9.85
CA SER A 262 -28.43 6.57 8.84
C SER A 262 -27.80 7.93 9.12
N LEU A 263 -26.55 8.14 8.71
CA LEU A 263 -25.89 9.44 8.86
C LEU A 263 -26.70 10.54 8.17
N SER A 264 -27.25 10.24 6.99
CA SER A 264 -28.11 11.16 6.23
C SER A 264 -29.34 11.66 6.99
N GLN A 265 -29.85 10.92 7.98
CA GLN A 265 -30.97 11.38 8.83
C GLN A 265 -30.57 12.52 9.78
N LEU A 266 -29.27 12.77 9.98
CA LEU A 266 -28.76 13.85 10.81
C LEU A 266 -28.41 15.12 10.01
N LYS A 267 -28.72 15.16 8.71
CA LYS A 267 -28.56 16.38 7.88
C LYS A 267 -29.27 17.58 8.51
N GLY A 268 -28.69 18.77 8.31
CA GLY A 268 -29.10 20.00 8.97
C GLY A 268 -28.45 20.23 10.33
N LYS A 269 -27.63 19.31 10.82
CA LYS A 269 -26.89 19.41 12.09
C LYS A 269 -25.41 19.21 11.86
N PHE A 270 -24.59 19.80 12.72
CA PHE A 270 -23.22 19.34 12.89
C PHE A 270 -23.22 17.97 13.55
N VAL A 271 -22.45 17.05 12.97
CA VAL A 271 -22.31 15.69 13.50
C VAL A 271 -20.84 15.44 13.80
N PHE A 272 -20.53 15.21 15.07
CA PHE A 272 -19.26 14.65 15.49
C PHE A 272 -19.38 13.12 15.48
N LEU A 273 -18.94 12.50 14.38
CA LEU A 273 -18.86 11.06 14.24
C LEU A 273 -17.64 10.56 15.03
N ASP A 274 -17.88 9.69 16.00
CA ASP A 274 -16.87 9.07 16.85
C ASP A 274 -16.88 7.56 16.68
N ILE A 275 -15.90 7.03 15.97
CA ILE A 275 -15.73 5.59 15.75
C ILE A 275 -14.81 5.05 16.84
N TRP A 276 -15.36 4.21 17.71
CA TRP A 276 -14.75 3.84 18.98
C TRP A 276 -15.05 2.38 19.36
N ALA A 277 -14.50 1.91 20.49
CA ALA A 277 -14.83 0.60 21.05
C ALA A 277 -14.73 0.59 22.58
N SER A 278 -15.51 -0.27 23.23
CA SER A 278 -15.49 -0.40 24.70
C SER A 278 -14.12 -0.82 25.24
N TRP A 279 -13.38 -1.65 24.51
CA TRP A 279 -12.05 -2.14 24.85
C TRP A 279 -10.94 -1.11 24.59
N CYS A 280 -11.18 -0.08 23.78
CA CYS A 280 -10.19 0.94 23.41
C CYS A 280 -9.92 1.94 24.56
N ALA A 281 -8.75 1.83 25.20
CA ALA A 281 -8.37 2.71 26.30
C ALA A 281 -8.21 4.19 25.91
N PRO A 282 -7.59 4.55 24.77
CA PRO A 282 -7.56 5.94 24.31
C PRO A 282 -8.97 6.51 24.08
N CYS A 283 -9.91 5.74 23.51
CA CYS A 283 -11.29 6.17 23.30
C CYS A 283 -11.97 6.57 24.61
N ARG A 284 -11.82 5.74 25.65
CA ARG A 284 -12.40 6.03 26.98
C ARG A 284 -11.81 7.29 27.63
N ARG A 285 -10.56 7.66 27.31
CA ARG A 285 -9.94 8.91 27.78
C ARG A 285 -10.53 10.15 27.10
N GLU A 286 -11.12 10.03 25.92
CA GLU A 286 -11.75 11.15 25.20
C GLU A 286 -13.17 11.48 25.70
N ILE A 287 -13.83 10.55 26.40
CA ILE A 287 -15.22 10.70 26.88
C ILE A 287 -15.44 12.02 27.66
N PRO A 288 -14.57 12.46 28.59
CA PRO A 288 -14.74 13.72 29.29
C PRO A 288 -14.75 14.94 28.35
N PHE A 289 -13.91 14.95 27.31
CA PHE A 289 -13.87 16.05 26.34
C PHE A 289 -15.10 16.06 25.43
N VAL A 290 -15.63 14.88 25.07
CA VAL A 290 -16.91 14.78 24.35
C VAL A 290 -18.05 15.32 25.20
N LYS A 291 -18.07 15.04 26.51
CA LYS A 291 -19.04 15.64 27.46
C LYS A 291 -18.92 17.16 27.52
N GLN A 292 -17.68 17.69 27.56
CA GLN A 292 -17.45 19.14 27.54
C GLN A 292 -17.93 19.77 26.24
N ALA A 293 -17.65 19.15 25.09
CA ALA A 293 -18.14 19.62 23.79
C ALA A 293 -19.68 19.64 23.71
N LEU A 294 -20.34 18.61 24.25
CA LEU A 294 -21.80 18.59 24.38
C LEU A 294 -22.31 19.70 25.32
N ALA A 295 -21.59 19.99 26.40
CA ALA A 295 -21.93 21.07 27.33
C ALA A 295 -21.81 22.46 26.67
N GLU A 296 -20.76 22.71 25.88
CA GLU A 296 -20.62 23.93 25.06
C GLU A 296 -21.79 24.06 24.06
N ALA A 297 -22.31 22.93 23.59
CA ALA A 297 -23.44 22.86 22.67
C ALA A 297 -24.83 22.80 23.35
N ALA A 298 -24.92 22.90 24.69
CA ALA A 298 -26.17 22.63 25.42
C ALA A 298 -27.34 23.55 25.04
N SER A 299 -27.05 24.77 24.57
CA SER A 299 -28.05 25.74 24.09
C SER A 299 -28.50 25.51 22.63
N SER A 300 -27.92 24.52 21.95
CA SER A 300 -28.11 24.27 20.52
C SER A 300 -28.45 22.80 20.24
N ASP A 301 -29.61 22.56 19.64
CA ASP A 301 -29.95 21.22 19.13
C ASP A 301 -29.31 20.91 17.76
N ASN A 302 -28.43 21.80 17.27
CA ASN A 302 -27.76 21.70 15.97
C ASN A 302 -26.41 20.99 16.02
N PHE A 303 -25.99 20.48 17.18
CA PHE A 303 -24.80 19.63 17.32
C PHE A 303 -25.19 18.25 17.86
N LYS A 304 -24.68 17.20 17.23
CA LYS A 304 -24.89 15.80 17.62
C LYS A 304 -23.56 15.09 17.71
N VAL A 305 -23.40 14.26 18.73
CA VAL A 305 -22.36 13.24 18.77
C VAL A 305 -22.96 11.94 18.27
N LEU A 306 -22.40 11.38 17.21
CA LEU A 306 -22.76 10.06 16.69
C LEU A 306 -21.62 9.09 16.99
N SER A 307 -21.72 8.37 18.11
CA SER A 307 -20.73 7.37 18.49
C SER A 307 -21.05 6.03 17.83
N TYR A 308 -20.24 5.63 16.85
CA TYR A 308 -20.29 4.31 16.22
C TYR A 308 -19.34 3.35 16.93
N SER A 309 -19.88 2.35 17.61
CA SER A 309 -19.06 1.31 18.23
C SER A 309 -18.69 0.19 17.25
N ILE A 310 -17.41 -0.16 17.23
CA ILE A 310 -16.86 -1.36 16.60
C ILE A 310 -16.64 -2.49 17.62
N ASP A 311 -17.45 -2.57 18.68
CA ASP A 311 -17.52 -3.77 19.51
C ASP A 311 -18.15 -4.94 18.73
N SER A 312 -17.83 -6.17 19.12
CA SER A 312 -18.48 -7.39 18.59
C SER A 312 -19.51 -7.99 19.55
N LYS A 313 -19.55 -7.51 20.80
CA LYS A 313 -20.46 -7.97 21.85
C LYS A 313 -21.30 -6.82 22.38
N LYS A 314 -22.62 -6.97 22.31
CA LYS A 314 -23.58 -5.93 22.71
C LYS A 314 -23.41 -5.53 24.18
N ASP A 315 -23.23 -6.50 25.08
CA ASP A 315 -23.19 -6.23 26.51
C ASP A 315 -21.95 -5.41 26.91
N GLU A 316 -20.79 -5.68 26.31
CA GLU A 316 -19.56 -4.91 26.57
C GLU A 316 -19.72 -3.44 26.15
N TRP A 317 -20.29 -3.23 24.96
CA TRP A 317 -20.62 -1.90 24.44
C TRP A 317 -21.60 -1.14 25.35
N VAL A 318 -22.73 -1.76 25.70
CA VAL A 318 -23.78 -1.14 26.53
C VAL A 318 -23.28 -0.86 27.94
N ASN A 319 -22.56 -1.80 28.55
CA ASN A 319 -22.00 -1.62 29.89
C ASN A 319 -21.00 -0.46 29.94
N CYS A 320 -20.19 -0.28 28.89
CA CYS A 320 -19.27 0.85 28.80
C CYS A 320 -20.02 2.18 28.71
N ILE A 321 -21.08 2.27 27.91
CA ILE A 321 -21.93 3.47 27.82
C ILE A 321 -22.51 3.83 29.18
N ASN A 322 -23.11 2.85 29.87
CA ASN A 322 -23.75 3.05 31.17
C ASN A 322 -22.73 3.48 32.24
N LYS A 323 -21.59 2.78 32.33
CA LYS A 323 -20.52 3.08 33.30
C LYS A 323 -19.97 4.49 33.14
N ASN A 324 -19.87 4.97 31.89
CA ASN A 324 -19.34 6.29 31.59
C ASN A 324 -20.42 7.37 31.49
N GLN A 325 -21.70 7.06 31.77
CA GLN A 325 -22.81 8.00 31.73
C GLN A 325 -22.88 8.78 30.41
N MET A 326 -22.81 8.07 29.28
CA MET A 326 -22.89 8.67 27.93
C MET A 326 -24.36 8.84 27.51
N THR A 327 -25.16 9.50 28.34
CA THR A 327 -26.64 9.51 28.26
C THR A 327 -27.23 10.85 27.80
N ASP A 328 -26.42 11.76 27.27
CA ASP A 328 -26.90 13.05 26.76
C ASP A 328 -27.86 12.84 25.57
N LYS A 329 -28.93 13.64 25.49
CA LYS A 329 -29.95 13.54 24.42
C LYS A 329 -29.38 13.77 23.00
N ASN A 330 -28.26 14.47 22.90
CA ASN A 330 -27.54 14.76 21.67
C ASN A 330 -26.42 13.76 21.38
N TRP A 331 -26.25 12.75 22.25
CA TRP A 331 -25.29 11.67 22.10
C TRP A 331 -25.97 10.38 21.64
N ILE A 332 -25.81 10.09 20.36
CA ILE A 332 -26.44 8.97 19.68
C ILE A 332 -25.43 7.83 19.58
N HIS A 333 -25.83 6.62 19.97
CA HIS A 333 -24.98 5.43 19.96
C HIS A 333 -25.49 4.43 18.94
N VAL A 334 -24.62 3.98 18.03
CA VAL A 334 -24.94 2.97 17.01
C VAL A 334 -23.86 1.92 16.89
N SER A 335 -24.21 0.71 16.45
CA SER A 335 -23.25 -0.33 16.10
C SER A 335 -23.87 -1.33 15.11
N THR A 336 -23.01 -2.06 14.38
CA THR A 336 -23.41 -3.28 13.66
C THR A 336 -22.98 -4.56 14.37
N LEU A 337 -22.25 -4.45 15.50
CA LEU A 337 -21.68 -5.55 16.26
C LEU A 337 -20.73 -6.46 15.44
N LYS A 338 -20.17 -5.94 14.35
CA LYS A 338 -19.28 -6.69 13.45
C LYS A 338 -17.80 -6.50 13.74
N GLY A 339 -17.44 -5.80 14.82
CA GLY A 339 -16.04 -5.52 15.11
C GLY A 339 -15.37 -4.70 14.01
N TRP A 340 -14.11 -5.05 13.72
CA TRP A 340 -13.36 -4.54 12.57
C TRP A 340 -13.96 -4.90 11.20
N GLY A 341 -14.89 -5.86 11.13
CA GLY A 341 -15.65 -6.17 9.92
C GLY A 341 -16.84 -5.24 9.64
N SER A 342 -17.02 -4.19 10.43
CA SER A 342 -18.09 -3.19 10.21
C SER A 342 -17.84 -2.38 8.95
N ASP A 343 -18.88 -2.14 8.13
CA ASP A 343 -18.73 -1.37 6.88
C ASP A 343 -18.18 0.04 7.10
N ILE A 344 -18.42 0.64 8.28
CA ILE A 344 -17.88 1.96 8.60
C ILE A 344 -16.33 1.99 8.64
N VAL A 345 -15.70 0.88 9.02
CA VAL A 345 -14.23 0.75 9.07
C VAL A 345 -13.67 0.96 7.67
N ARG A 346 -14.34 0.35 6.68
CA ARG A 346 -14.04 0.52 5.26
C ARG A 346 -14.40 1.92 4.76
N LEU A 347 -15.62 2.38 5.00
CA LEU A 347 -16.14 3.66 4.48
C LEU A 347 -15.34 4.87 4.95
N TYR A 348 -14.76 4.81 6.16
CA TYR A 348 -13.97 5.90 6.74
C TYR A 348 -12.48 5.57 6.92
N ASN A 349 -11.97 4.48 6.34
CA ASN A 349 -10.57 3.98 6.49
C ASN A 349 -10.08 4.04 7.95
N VAL A 350 -10.83 3.42 8.83
CA VAL A 350 -10.48 3.35 10.25
C VAL A 350 -9.36 2.33 10.41
N ARG A 351 -8.13 2.82 10.60
CA ARG A 351 -6.94 1.97 10.87
C ARG A 351 -6.63 1.81 12.35
N GLY A 352 -7.33 2.55 13.18
CA GLY A 352 -7.16 2.63 14.62
C GLY A 352 -8.31 3.40 15.23
N VAL A 353 -8.67 3.09 16.47
CA VAL A 353 -9.66 3.83 17.24
C VAL A 353 -8.99 4.51 18.45
N PRO A 354 -9.43 5.70 18.87
CA PRO A 354 -10.58 6.45 18.35
C PRO A 354 -10.29 7.05 16.96
N HIS A 355 -11.31 7.10 16.09
CA HIS A 355 -11.27 7.80 14.81
C HIS A 355 -12.48 8.74 14.72
N THR A 356 -12.26 10.04 14.51
CA THR A 356 -13.39 11.01 14.50
C THR A 356 -13.43 11.84 13.25
N VAL A 357 -14.65 12.23 12.90
CA VAL A 357 -14.95 13.07 11.76
C VAL A 357 -15.98 14.09 12.20
N LEU A 358 -15.67 15.38 12.05
CA LEU A 358 -16.65 16.44 12.18
C LEU A 358 -17.31 16.66 10.82
N ILE A 359 -18.63 16.68 10.79
CA ILE A 359 -19.44 16.78 9.58
C ILE A 359 -20.38 17.99 9.72
N ASP A 360 -20.50 18.78 8.66
CA ASP A 360 -21.34 19.99 8.63
C ASP A 360 -22.83 19.67 8.38
N PRO A 361 -23.74 20.66 8.55
CA PRO A 361 -25.17 20.49 8.26
C PRO A 361 -25.50 20.08 6.81
N GLN A 362 -24.61 20.30 5.85
CA GLN A 362 -24.78 19.88 4.46
C GLN A 362 -24.36 18.42 4.23
N GLY A 363 -23.69 17.81 5.21
CA GLY A 363 -23.17 16.45 5.13
C GLY A 363 -21.74 16.37 4.62
N ASN A 364 -20.96 17.44 4.67
CA ASN A 364 -19.56 17.46 4.25
C ASN A 364 -18.63 17.34 5.44
N ILE A 365 -17.47 16.72 5.23
CA ILE A 365 -16.43 16.56 6.22
C ILE A 365 -15.79 17.93 6.49
N VAL A 366 -15.83 18.37 7.74
CA VAL A 366 -15.17 19.61 8.19
C VAL A 366 -13.75 19.34 8.62
N LYS A 367 -13.52 18.28 9.40
CA LYS A 367 -12.22 17.97 10.01
C LYS A 367 -12.16 16.52 10.48
N PHE A 368 -10.96 15.94 10.48
CA PHE A 368 -10.69 14.61 11.03
C PHE A 368 -9.94 14.70 12.37
N ASN A 369 -10.00 13.61 13.15
CA ASN A 369 -9.13 13.36 14.31
C ASN A 369 -9.15 14.43 15.41
N LEU A 370 -10.25 15.18 15.55
CA LEU A 370 -10.44 16.11 16.68
C LEU A 370 -10.49 15.35 18.01
N ARG A 371 -9.60 15.73 18.94
CA ARG A 371 -9.41 15.11 20.27
C ARG A 371 -9.25 16.19 21.33
N GLY A 372 -9.46 15.83 22.59
CA GLY A 372 -9.11 16.67 23.73
C GLY A 372 -9.71 18.08 23.66
N GLU A 373 -8.90 19.06 24.06
CA GLU A 373 -9.24 20.49 24.02
C GLU A 373 -9.50 21.01 22.60
N GLU A 374 -8.90 20.39 21.57
CA GLU A 374 -9.12 20.80 20.19
C GLU A 374 -10.55 20.56 19.75
N LEU A 375 -11.16 19.44 20.18
CA LEU A 375 -12.58 19.16 19.97
C LEU A 375 -13.44 20.24 20.60
N VAL A 376 -13.23 20.52 21.90
CA VAL A 376 -14.04 21.46 22.67
C VAL A 376 -13.97 22.86 22.06
N LYS A 377 -12.75 23.33 21.74
CA LYS A 377 -12.52 24.61 21.08
C LYS A 377 -13.20 24.68 19.72
N THR A 378 -13.08 23.64 18.90
CA THR A 378 -13.70 23.60 17.56
C THR A 378 -15.21 23.69 17.66
N VAL A 379 -15.84 22.96 18.59
CA VAL A 379 -17.30 23.00 18.79
C VAL A 379 -17.75 24.39 19.23
N LYS A 380 -17.02 25.03 20.15
CA LYS A 380 -17.29 26.42 20.56
C LYS A 380 -17.17 27.40 19.39
N ASP A 381 -16.17 27.23 18.53
CA ASP A 381 -15.94 28.09 17.37
C ASP A 381 -17.06 27.96 16.31
N ILE A 382 -17.48 26.74 15.97
CA ILE A 382 -18.53 26.53 14.96
C ILE A 382 -19.92 26.95 15.44
N LEU A 383 -20.16 26.97 16.76
CA LEU A 383 -21.43 27.40 17.34
C LEU A 383 -21.51 28.91 17.61
N SER A 384 -20.38 29.57 17.82
CA SER A 384 -20.32 31.02 18.10
C SER A 384 -20.31 31.90 16.83
N LYS A 385 -20.05 31.31 15.66
CA LYS A 385 -19.93 32.03 14.38
C LYS A 385 -20.86 31.42 13.33
N PRO A 386 -21.40 32.21 12.38
CA PRO A 386 -22.08 31.65 11.22
C PRO A 386 -21.11 30.75 10.45
N PHE A 387 -21.35 29.44 10.46
CA PHE A 387 -20.53 28.52 9.70
C PHE A 387 -20.73 28.76 8.21
N LYS A 388 -19.64 29.08 7.52
CA LYS A 388 -19.59 29.13 6.06
C LYS A 388 -19.06 27.79 5.57
N ALA A 389 -19.93 26.97 5.00
CA ALA A 389 -19.52 25.74 4.35
C ALA A 389 -18.42 26.04 3.32
N LYS A 390 -17.30 25.31 3.39
CA LYS A 390 -16.34 25.27 2.28
C LYS A 390 -17.13 24.77 1.06
N LYS A 391 -17.03 25.46 -0.09
CA LYS A 391 -17.72 25.02 -1.32
C LYS A 391 -17.28 23.58 -1.61
N VAL A 392 -18.26 22.70 -1.70
CA VAL A 392 -18.08 21.30 -2.10
C VAL A 392 -17.53 21.31 -3.52
N THR A 393 -16.25 21.01 -3.69
CA THR A 393 -15.82 20.35 -4.91
C THR A 393 -16.40 18.95 -4.81
N ALA A 394 -17.49 18.69 -5.55
CA ALA A 394 -17.99 17.33 -5.69
C ALA A 394 -16.81 16.40 -5.99
N ASN A 395 -16.91 15.13 -5.60
CA ASN A 395 -16.05 14.05 -6.09
C ASN A 395 -16.23 13.94 -7.62
N LYS A 396 -15.82 14.96 -8.37
CA LYS A 396 -15.46 14.85 -9.76
C LYS A 396 -14.29 13.87 -9.75
N GLU A 397 -14.26 12.99 -10.73
CA GLU A 397 -13.00 12.41 -11.17
C GLU A 397 -12.01 13.58 -11.21
N VAL A 398 -11.05 13.59 -10.28
CA VAL A 398 -10.07 14.66 -10.22
C VAL A 398 -9.17 14.37 -11.40
N GLU A 399 -9.52 14.92 -12.56
CA GLU A 399 -8.62 14.96 -13.70
C GLU A 399 -7.32 15.57 -13.18
N LEU A 400 -6.26 14.76 -13.22
CA LEU A 400 -4.97 15.22 -12.76
C LEU A 400 -4.58 16.41 -13.62
N PRO A 401 -4.22 17.55 -13.00
CA PRO A 401 -3.98 18.76 -13.75
C PRO A 401 -2.92 18.50 -14.82
N THR A 402 -3.13 19.02 -16.02
CA THR A 402 -2.10 19.03 -17.05
C THR A 402 -1.11 20.14 -16.74
N VAL A 403 0.20 19.88 -16.89
CA VAL A 403 1.18 20.97 -16.80
C VAL A 403 1.21 21.69 -18.14
N GLU A 404 0.72 22.92 -18.17
CA GLU A 404 0.96 23.80 -19.32
C GLU A 404 2.44 24.14 -19.40
N MET A 405 3.07 23.71 -20.49
CA MET A 405 4.50 23.88 -20.73
C MET A 405 4.71 24.65 -22.03
N PRO A 406 5.69 25.56 -22.11
CA PRO A 406 6.09 26.11 -23.39
C PRO A 406 6.58 24.99 -24.32
N LYS A 407 6.57 25.24 -25.64
CA LYS A 407 7.12 24.29 -26.59
C LYS A 407 8.60 24.07 -26.29
N TYR A 408 9.03 22.81 -26.25
CA TYR A 408 10.43 22.47 -26.03
C TYR A 408 11.34 23.07 -27.12
N VAL A 409 12.47 23.64 -26.69
CA VAL A 409 13.52 24.19 -27.54
C VAL A 409 14.81 23.45 -27.19
N ALA A 410 15.26 22.60 -28.11
CA ALA A 410 16.46 21.80 -27.92
C ALA A 410 17.71 22.69 -27.85
N SER A 411 18.57 22.45 -26.86
CA SER A 411 19.86 23.14 -26.73
C SER A 411 20.92 22.56 -27.67
N THR A 412 20.76 21.30 -28.10
CA THR A 412 21.69 20.57 -28.95
C THR A 412 20.96 19.67 -29.96
N ASP A 413 21.66 19.22 -31.00
CA ASP A 413 21.13 18.20 -31.92
C ASP A 413 20.88 16.85 -31.21
N ALA A 414 21.68 16.53 -30.19
CA ALA A 414 21.46 15.36 -29.35
C ALA A 414 20.13 15.46 -28.61
N ASP A 415 19.86 16.59 -27.95
CA ASP A 415 18.59 16.87 -27.29
C ASP A 415 17.39 16.80 -28.25
N LYS A 416 17.55 17.31 -29.47
CA LYS A 416 16.53 17.22 -30.52
C LYS A 416 16.21 15.78 -30.88
N LYS A 417 17.24 14.91 -30.95
CA LYS A 417 17.07 13.48 -31.23
C LYS A 417 16.37 12.77 -30.06
N VAL A 418 16.80 13.03 -28.83
CA VAL A 418 16.18 12.48 -27.61
C VAL A 418 14.70 12.84 -27.54
N ALA A 419 14.36 14.11 -27.78
CA ALA A 419 12.96 14.56 -27.83
C ALA A 419 12.15 13.83 -28.91
N ALA A 420 12.70 13.68 -30.12
CA ALA A 420 12.03 12.99 -31.22
C ALA A 420 11.79 11.50 -30.94
N GLU A 421 12.72 10.83 -30.24
CA GLU A 421 12.59 9.42 -29.86
C GLU A 421 11.55 9.23 -28.75
N TYR A 422 11.54 10.09 -27.73
CA TYR A 422 10.52 10.06 -26.68
C TYR A 422 9.10 10.26 -27.24
N GLU A 423 8.94 11.20 -28.19
CA GLU A 423 7.65 11.45 -28.81
C GLU A 423 7.14 10.28 -29.68
N LYS A 424 8.04 9.39 -30.15
CA LYS A 424 7.62 8.14 -30.80
C LYS A 424 7.04 7.17 -29.78
N ILE A 425 7.66 7.04 -28.60
CA ILE A 425 7.15 6.22 -27.50
C ILE A 425 5.77 6.72 -27.09
N ALA A 426 5.62 8.04 -26.88
CA ALA A 426 4.36 8.67 -26.48
C ALA A 426 3.20 8.46 -27.48
N LYS A 427 3.50 8.18 -28.76
CA LYS A 427 2.52 7.95 -29.82
C LYS A 427 2.30 6.47 -30.15
N GLN A 428 2.99 5.57 -29.46
CA GLN A 428 2.87 4.14 -29.70
C GLN A 428 1.45 3.66 -29.34
N LYS A 429 0.79 3.02 -30.31
CA LYS A 429 -0.56 2.46 -30.14
C LYS A 429 -0.49 1.05 -29.57
N GLY A 430 -1.55 0.64 -28.85
CA GLY A 430 -1.71 -0.73 -28.34
C GLY A 430 -0.94 -1.04 -27.05
N LEU A 431 -0.23 -0.07 -26.48
CA LEU A 431 0.33 -0.20 -25.13
C LEU A 431 -0.74 0.02 -24.07
N SER A 432 -0.68 -0.75 -22.99
CA SER A 432 -1.46 -0.44 -21.79
C SER A 432 -0.99 0.89 -21.19
N PRO A 433 -1.83 1.61 -20.42
CA PRO A 433 -1.40 2.80 -19.71
C PRO A 433 -0.19 2.56 -18.79
N ILE A 434 -0.11 1.39 -18.13
CA ILE A 434 1.02 1.00 -17.29
C ILE A 434 2.30 0.89 -18.12
N SER A 435 2.27 0.17 -19.25
CA SER A 435 3.41 0.04 -20.17
C SER A 435 3.86 1.37 -20.75
N MET A 436 2.92 2.30 -21.00
CA MET A 436 3.24 3.63 -21.47
C MET A 436 4.01 4.42 -20.40
N LEU A 437 3.58 4.37 -19.14
CA LEU A 437 4.28 5.00 -18.02
C LEU A 437 5.67 4.40 -17.81
N GLU A 438 5.77 3.07 -17.83
CA GLU A 438 7.03 2.32 -17.72
C GLU A 438 8.03 2.76 -18.81
N ASN A 439 7.64 2.67 -20.08
CA ASN A 439 8.51 2.97 -21.22
C ASN A 439 8.99 4.44 -21.21
N LYS A 440 8.09 5.37 -20.91
CA LYS A 440 8.43 6.80 -20.83
C LYS A 440 9.41 7.06 -19.69
N LEU A 441 9.15 6.51 -18.50
CA LEU A 441 10.00 6.73 -17.34
C LEU A 441 11.38 6.10 -17.54
N LYS A 442 11.44 4.88 -18.09
CA LYS A 442 12.69 4.24 -18.46
C LYS A 442 13.49 5.10 -19.44
N PHE A 443 12.84 5.63 -20.47
CA PHE A 443 13.50 6.47 -21.47
C PHE A 443 14.07 7.76 -20.83
N ILE A 444 13.34 8.40 -19.92
CA ILE A 444 13.80 9.59 -19.20
C ILE A 444 15.05 9.26 -18.37
N LEU A 445 15.06 8.11 -17.68
CA LEU A 445 16.21 7.68 -16.88
C LEU A 445 17.43 7.35 -17.75
N ASP A 446 17.23 6.69 -18.91
CA ASP A 446 18.30 6.35 -19.85
C ASP A 446 18.94 7.61 -20.49
N HIS A 447 18.24 8.74 -20.45
CA HIS A 447 18.65 10.03 -21.00
C HIS A 447 18.70 11.15 -19.95
N ASN A 448 19.04 10.82 -18.70
CA ASN A 448 19.07 11.77 -17.58
C ASN A 448 20.11 12.91 -17.72
N ASN A 449 20.94 12.87 -18.77
CA ASN A 449 21.90 13.90 -19.17
C ASN A 449 21.42 14.76 -20.34
N SER A 450 20.19 14.58 -20.83
CA SER A 450 19.58 15.42 -21.85
C SER A 450 18.73 16.51 -21.21
N SER A 451 18.79 17.73 -21.75
CA SER A 451 17.96 18.85 -21.28
C SER A 451 16.46 18.61 -21.52
N PHE A 452 16.10 17.66 -22.38
CA PHE A 452 14.71 17.23 -22.62
C PHE A 452 14.14 16.37 -21.47
N ALA A 453 14.97 15.62 -20.76
CA ALA A 453 14.52 14.74 -19.68
C ALA A 453 13.73 15.46 -18.58
N PRO A 454 14.21 16.57 -17.99
CA PRO A 454 13.42 17.34 -17.01
C PRO A 454 12.16 17.96 -17.62
N TYR A 455 12.20 18.38 -18.90
CA TYR A 455 11.00 18.88 -19.60
C TYR A 455 9.92 17.81 -19.71
N ALA A 456 10.27 16.61 -20.17
CA ALA A 456 9.35 15.49 -20.32
C ALA A 456 8.80 15.02 -18.97
N LEU A 457 9.65 14.97 -17.95
CA LEU A 457 9.25 14.60 -16.60
C LEU A 457 8.28 15.62 -15.99
N GLU A 458 8.54 16.91 -16.16
CA GLU A 458 7.63 17.96 -15.72
C GLU A 458 6.28 17.86 -16.42
N ARG A 459 6.28 17.69 -17.75
CA ARG A 459 5.07 17.63 -18.57
C ARG A 459 4.21 16.40 -18.30
N ASP A 460 4.84 15.22 -18.24
CA ASP A 460 4.12 13.94 -18.27
C ASP A 460 3.99 13.29 -16.88
N PHE A 461 4.88 13.63 -15.92
CA PHE A 461 4.98 12.91 -14.65
C PHE A 461 4.74 13.75 -13.40
N PHE A 462 5.03 15.06 -13.43
CA PHE A 462 4.98 15.91 -12.22
C PHE A 462 3.67 15.80 -11.45
N ASN A 463 2.54 15.88 -12.16
CA ASN A 463 1.22 15.84 -11.54
C ASN A 463 0.71 14.44 -11.21
N ILE A 464 1.37 13.38 -11.67
CA ILE A 464 0.97 12.00 -11.42
C ILE A 464 1.86 11.27 -10.41
N LEU A 465 3.10 11.72 -10.20
CA LEU A 465 4.01 11.14 -9.21
C LEU A 465 3.72 11.65 -7.80
N ASP A 466 4.00 10.81 -6.81
CA ASP A 466 4.09 11.25 -5.42
C ASP A 466 5.25 12.25 -5.23
N LYS A 467 5.15 13.12 -4.22
CA LYS A 467 6.18 14.13 -3.91
C LYS A 467 7.56 13.52 -3.69
N ALA A 468 7.65 12.36 -3.04
CA ALA A 468 8.92 11.69 -2.76
C ALA A 468 9.59 11.20 -4.05
N TYR A 469 8.81 10.77 -5.04
CA TYR A 469 9.33 10.35 -6.33
C TYR A 469 9.66 11.51 -7.26
N ASN A 470 8.89 12.60 -7.19
CA ASN A 470 9.28 13.87 -7.81
C ASN A 470 10.65 14.35 -7.29
N GLN A 471 10.86 14.31 -5.96
CA GLN A 471 12.16 14.66 -5.35
C GLN A 471 13.28 13.68 -5.68
N ARG A 472 13.00 12.38 -5.74
CA ARG A 472 14.00 11.39 -6.14
C ARG A 472 14.43 11.60 -7.58
N LEU A 473 13.50 11.89 -8.49
CA LEU A 473 13.81 12.11 -9.90
C LEU A 473 14.47 13.45 -10.17
N SER A 474 14.15 14.51 -9.41
CA SER A 474 14.88 15.77 -9.52
C SER A 474 16.36 15.59 -9.16
N ASN A 475 16.65 14.70 -8.21
CA ASN A 475 18.00 14.30 -7.84
C ASN A 475 18.64 13.27 -8.77
N ALA A 476 17.94 12.77 -9.80
CA ALA A 476 18.43 11.74 -10.71
C ALA A 476 19.09 12.30 -11.98
N PHE A 477 19.03 13.62 -12.21
CA PHE A 477 19.59 14.27 -13.38
C PHE A 477 21.11 14.46 -13.32
N SER A 478 21.78 14.35 -14.47
CA SER A 478 23.22 14.57 -14.57
C SER A 478 23.58 16.02 -14.19
N PRO A 479 24.73 16.26 -13.53
CA PRO A 479 25.29 17.60 -13.35
C PRO A 479 25.37 18.43 -14.64
N ASP A 480 25.56 17.77 -15.80
CA ASP A 480 25.71 18.42 -17.11
C ASP A 480 24.53 19.31 -17.52
N ILE A 481 23.33 19.04 -16.99
CA ILE A 481 22.10 19.73 -17.40
C ILE A 481 21.54 20.66 -16.33
N GLN A 482 22.24 20.85 -15.21
CA GLN A 482 21.74 21.68 -14.10
C GLN A 482 21.53 23.14 -14.48
N ASP A 483 22.24 23.63 -15.50
CA ASP A 483 22.07 24.99 -16.00
C ASP A 483 20.88 25.18 -16.94
N SER A 484 20.30 24.09 -17.44
CA SER A 484 19.15 24.11 -18.33
C SER A 484 17.95 24.81 -17.68
N PRO A 485 17.20 25.65 -18.42
CA PRO A 485 15.98 26.25 -17.91
C PRO A 485 14.93 25.20 -17.53
N TYR A 486 14.93 24.03 -18.18
CA TYR A 486 13.99 22.94 -17.89
C TYR A 486 14.32 22.22 -16.59
N TYR A 487 15.61 22.01 -16.28
CA TYR A 487 16.02 21.48 -14.98
C TYR A 487 15.61 22.43 -13.85
N LYS A 488 15.94 23.72 -14.00
CA LYS A 488 15.60 24.76 -13.01
C LYS A 488 14.09 24.85 -12.77
N SER A 489 13.29 24.79 -13.85
CA SER A 489 11.82 24.74 -13.77
C SER A 489 11.33 23.56 -12.92
N TYR A 490 11.76 22.35 -13.25
CA TYR A 490 11.31 21.14 -12.57
C TYR A 490 11.71 21.14 -11.09
N VAL A 491 12.98 21.43 -10.78
CA VAL A 491 13.48 21.47 -9.39
C VAL A 491 12.74 22.51 -8.55
N ASN A 492 12.47 23.70 -9.10
CA ASN A 492 11.73 24.74 -8.38
C ASN A 492 10.29 24.31 -8.07
N LYS A 493 9.61 23.64 -9.01
CA LYS A 493 8.27 23.09 -8.77
C LYS A 493 8.27 21.97 -7.73
N VAL A 494 9.29 21.11 -7.74
CA VAL A 494 9.47 20.08 -6.72
C VAL A 494 9.72 20.70 -5.34
N ALA A 495 10.56 21.74 -5.26
CA ALA A 495 10.79 22.45 -4.00
C ALA A 495 9.50 23.07 -3.45
N ALA A 496 8.72 23.75 -4.29
CA ALA A 496 7.42 24.30 -3.90
C ALA A 496 6.43 23.22 -3.42
N LEU A 497 6.42 22.06 -4.08
CA LEU A 497 5.60 20.91 -3.68
C LEU A 497 5.97 20.39 -2.28
N LEU A 498 7.23 20.51 -1.86
CA LEU A 498 7.68 20.06 -0.54
C LEU A 498 7.45 21.10 0.56
N GLU A 499 7.48 22.40 0.23
CA GLU A 499 7.24 23.49 1.19
C GLU A 499 5.77 23.61 1.62
N ASP A 500 4.81 23.17 0.79
CA ASP A 500 3.38 23.25 1.09
C ASP A 500 2.93 22.30 2.23
N ASP A 501 3.75 21.31 2.62
CA ASP A 501 3.45 20.36 3.69
C ASP A 501 4.00 20.77 5.08
N ASP A 502 4.87 21.78 5.15
CA ASP A 502 5.39 22.33 6.42
C ASP A 502 4.51 23.46 6.99
N LYS A 503 3.33 23.69 6.41
CA LYS A 503 2.32 24.68 6.82
C LYS A 503 1.00 24.00 7.16
#